data_AF-A0A5P9NWJ7-F1
#
_entry.id   AF-A0A5P9NWJ7-F1
#
_cell.length_a   1.000
_cell.length_b   1.000
_cell.length_c   1.000
_cell.angle_alpha   90.00
_cell.angle_beta   90.00
_cell.angle_gamma   90.00
#
_symmetry.space_group_name_H-M   'P 1'
#
loop_
_entity.id
_entity.type
_entity.pdbx_description
1 polymer ?
#
loop_
_entity_poly.entity_id
_entity_poly.type
_entity_poly.pdbx_seq_one_letter_code
_entity_poly.pdbx_strand_id
1 'polypeptide(L)'
;MKNSNIKWYSLAIDGSCIDFDVPNLPGVYIYKYLQDTDKIYVGSSMSLRKRIIVHRSDVKNGKDSCPLFYNAVRKYGWNQFEFGILDYIDNKTSPTILLAREQYYLSLLQPYYNVNKIASSSFGLKRSQETLTKMSMAQLGKKHSLETRAKISKARREQMLNPLYEETRAILRQSRLGKSLSAESRRKISEAKLGKKRGPYKKKTS
;
A
#
# COMPACT_ATOMS: atom_id res chain seq x y z
N MET A 1 27.48 6.99 19.89
CA MET A 1 26.36 6.94 20.85
C MET A 1 25.90 5.49 20.97
N LYS A 2 26.16 4.85 22.12
CA LYS A 2 25.76 3.46 22.39
C LYS A 2 24.25 3.44 22.65
N ASN A 3 23.45 3.21 21.60
CA ASN A 3 22.02 2.95 21.78
C ASN A 3 21.85 1.53 22.31
N SER A 4 21.20 1.46 23.48
CA SER A 4 20.35 0.38 24.00
C SER A 4 20.29 -0.89 23.15
N ASN A 5 20.83 -2.00 23.70
CA ASN A 5 20.79 -3.39 23.21
C ASN A 5 19.90 -3.67 21.98
N ILE A 6 20.36 -3.30 20.79
CA ILE A 6 19.75 -3.78 19.54
C ILE A 6 19.98 -5.29 19.51
N LYS A 7 18.90 -6.06 19.56
CA LYS A 7 18.97 -7.50 19.34
C LYS A 7 19.19 -7.75 17.85
N TRP A 8 20.37 -8.26 17.51
CA TRP A 8 20.74 -8.65 16.15
C TRP A 8 20.46 -10.13 15.92
N TYR A 9 20.07 -10.46 14.70
CA TYR A 9 19.72 -11.78 14.23
C TYR A 9 20.50 -12.04 12.94
N SER A 10 21.31 -13.10 12.94
CA SER A 10 22.03 -13.55 11.75
C SER A 10 21.05 -14.14 10.73
N LEU A 11 21.36 -13.94 9.46
CA LEU A 11 20.55 -14.42 8.34
C LEU A 11 21.24 -15.60 7.65
N ALA A 12 20.48 -16.65 7.38
CA ALA A 12 20.91 -17.74 6.54
C ALA A 12 20.98 -17.31 5.06
N ILE A 13 21.56 -18.17 4.22
CA ILE A 13 21.72 -17.94 2.78
C ILE A 13 20.38 -17.64 2.10
N ASP A 14 19.29 -18.26 2.57
CA ASP A 14 17.95 -18.07 2.04
C ASP A 14 17.23 -16.82 2.59
N GLY A 15 17.86 -16.09 3.52
CA GLY A 15 17.34 -14.91 4.21
C GLY A 15 16.50 -15.20 5.45
N SER A 16 16.39 -16.46 5.88
CA SER A 16 15.75 -16.80 7.16
C SER A 16 16.62 -16.38 8.35
N CYS A 17 16.00 -15.98 9.47
CA CYS A 17 16.74 -15.73 10.71
C CYS A 17 17.13 -17.07 11.35
N ILE A 18 18.40 -17.20 11.74
CA ILE A 18 18.97 -18.45 12.26
C ILE A 18 18.50 -18.71 13.71
N ASP A 19 18.44 -17.66 14.54
CA ASP A 19 17.97 -17.73 15.93
C ASP A 19 16.49 -17.31 16.01
N PHE A 20 15.61 -18.30 15.97
CA PHE A 20 14.19 -18.09 15.69
C PHE A 20 13.40 -17.63 16.93
N ASP A 21 13.35 -16.32 17.19
CA ASP A 21 12.22 -15.67 17.87
C ASP A 21 12.19 -14.15 17.55
N VAL A 22 11.83 -13.82 16.31
CA VAL A 22 11.43 -12.45 15.96
C VAL A 22 9.95 -12.31 16.34
N PRO A 23 9.62 -11.47 17.33
CA PRO A 23 8.25 -11.37 17.80
C PRO A 23 7.34 -10.83 16.68
N ASN A 24 6.11 -11.32 16.65
CA ASN A 24 5.09 -10.86 15.72
C ASN A 24 4.45 -9.55 16.21
N LEU A 25 5.26 -8.52 16.36
CA LEU A 25 4.86 -7.20 16.83
C LEU A 25 5.12 -6.13 15.77
N PRO A 26 4.43 -4.99 15.84
CA PRO A 26 4.79 -3.77 15.15
C PRO A 26 6.13 -3.23 15.64
N GLY A 27 6.90 -2.65 14.74
CA GLY A 27 8.16 -2.03 15.12
C GLY A 27 8.95 -1.45 13.95
N VAL A 28 10.08 -0.84 14.32
CA VAL A 28 11.11 -0.38 13.39
C VAL A 28 12.28 -1.35 13.43
N TYR A 29 12.74 -1.75 12.26
CA TYR A 29 13.84 -2.69 12.09
C TYR A 29 14.94 -2.10 11.22
N ILE A 30 16.09 -2.76 11.26
CA ILE A 30 17.30 -2.40 10.54
C ILE A 30 17.91 -3.64 9.89
N TYR A 31 18.46 -3.49 8.69
CA TYR A 31 19.40 -4.43 8.11
C TYR A 31 20.77 -3.76 8.01
N LYS A 32 21.84 -4.49 8.34
CA LYS A 32 23.21 -3.99 8.32
C LYS A 32 24.08 -4.90 7.48
N TYR A 33 24.85 -4.34 6.57
CA TYR A 33 25.82 -5.09 5.77
C TYR A 33 27.06 -5.41 6.60
N LEU A 34 27.50 -6.66 6.57
CA LEU A 34 28.56 -7.15 7.46
C LEU A 34 29.96 -6.65 7.08
N GLN A 35 30.23 -6.43 5.79
CA GLN A 35 31.55 -5.97 5.35
C GLN A 35 31.72 -4.45 5.43
N ASP A 36 30.64 -3.69 5.57
CA ASP A 36 30.65 -2.24 5.75
C ASP A 36 29.43 -1.86 6.59
N THR A 37 29.67 -1.70 7.89
CA THR A 37 28.62 -1.52 8.90
C THR A 37 27.90 -0.18 8.81
N ASP A 38 28.45 0.77 8.04
CA ASP A 38 27.79 2.06 7.78
C ASP A 38 26.72 1.93 6.69
N LYS A 39 26.76 0.84 5.91
CA LYS A 39 25.74 0.53 4.92
C LYS A 39 24.58 -0.23 5.55
N ILE A 40 23.56 0.55 5.92
CA ILE A 40 22.33 0.05 6.56
C ILE A 40 21.07 0.37 5.76
N TYR A 41 20.01 -0.40 6.01
CA TYR A 41 18.63 -0.16 5.57
C TYR A 41 17.72 -0.13 6.79
N VAL A 42 16.79 0.81 6.87
CA VAL A 42 15.81 0.94 7.96
C VAL A 42 14.40 0.90 7.38
N GLY A 43 13.48 0.26 8.08
CA GLY A 43 12.07 0.30 7.72
C GLY A 43 11.17 0.02 8.91
N SER A 44 9.88 0.24 8.74
CA SER A 44 8.86 -0.08 9.74
C SER A 44 7.86 -1.12 9.23
N SER A 45 7.20 -1.83 10.15
CA SER A 45 6.12 -2.76 9.82
C SER A 45 5.17 -2.96 10.99
N MET A 46 3.91 -3.29 10.67
CA MET A 46 2.94 -3.80 11.65
C MET A 46 3.28 -5.23 12.13
N SER A 47 4.12 -5.95 11.39
CA SER A 47 4.56 -7.30 11.76
C SER A 47 5.97 -7.52 11.24
N LEU A 48 6.94 -7.45 12.15
CA LEU A 48 8.36 -7.67 11.84
C LEU A 48 8.60 -9.05 11.21
N ARG A 49 7.97 -10.11 11.77
CA ARG A 49 8.06 -11.46 11.21
C ARG A 49 7.56 -11.55 9.77
N LYS A 50 6.38 -10.99 9.46
CA LYS A 50 5.86 -10.98 8.08
C LYS A 50 6.77 -10.17 7.16
N ARG A 51 7.34 -9.08 7.65
CA ARG A 51 8.19 -8.20 6.84
C ARG A 51 9.46 -8.90 6.33
N ILE A 52 10.10 -9.72 7.16
CA ILE A 52 11.26 -10.54 6.76
C ILE A 52 10.86 -11.47 5.60
N ILE A 53 9.74 -12.18 5.73
CA ILE A 53 9.23 -13.09 4.69
C ILE A 53 8.95 -12.35 3.38
N VAL A 54 8.32 -11.18 3.47
CA VAL A 54 8.02 -10.34 2.30
C VAL A 54 9.30 -9.87 1.62
N HIS A 55 10.30 -9.38 2.37
CA HIS A 55 11.58 -8.97 1.79
C HIS A 55 12.28 -10.11 1.04
N ARG A 56 12.30 -11.31 1.61
CA ARG A 56 12.84 -12.51 0.94
C ARG A 56 12.12 -12.80 -0.37
N SER A 57 10.79 -12.78 -0.33
CA SER A 57 9.95 -13.00 -1.51
C SER A 57 10.16 -11.92 -2.58
N ASP A 58 10.21 -10.65 -2.17
CA ASP A 58 10.41 -9.50 -3.05
C ASP A 58 11.76 -9.57 -3.77
N VAL A 59 12.84 -9.87 -3.02
CA VAL A 59 14.18 -10.04 -3.59
C VAL A 59 14.20 -11.17 -4.61
N LYS A 60 13.61 -12.32 -4.26
CA LYS A 60 13.53 -13.51 -5.13
C LYS A 60 12.73 -13.24 -6.40
N ASN A 61 11.62 -12.50 -6.29
CA ASN A 61 10.72 -12.20 -7.40
C ASN A 61 11.10 -10.94 -8.19
N GLY A 62 12.28 -10.36 -7.94
CA GLY A 62 12.75 -9.18 -8.67
C GLY A 62 11.87 -7.94 -8.48
N LYS A 63 11.27 -7.77 -7.30
CA LYS A 63 10.57 -6.52 -6.96
C LYS A 63 11.59 -5.41 -6.70
N ASP A 64 11.15 -4.16 -6.89
CA ASP A 64 11.99 -2.95 -6.74
C ASP A 64 11.38 -1.93 -5.75
N SER A 65 10.66 -2.41 -4.73
CA SER A 65 10.14 -1.53 -3.67
C SER A 65 11.25 -0.89 -2.84
N CYS A 66 12.41 -1.56 -2.70
CA CYS A 66 13.60 -1.07 -2.01
C CYS A 66 14.85 -1.37 -2.86
N PRO A 67 15.06 -0.67 -3.98
CA PRO A 67 15.93 -1.13 -5.07
C PRO A 67 17.40 -1.24 -4.65
N LEU A 68 17.96 -0.27 -3.91
CA LEU A 68 19.35 -0.33 -3.46
C LEU A 68 19.60 -1.49 -2.50
N PHE A 69 18.72 -1.66 -1.51
CA PHE A 69 18.80 -2.78 -0.56
C PHE A 69 18.68 -4.12 -1.29
N TYR A 70 17.66 -4.29 -2.13
CA TYR A 70 17.42 -5.55 -2.83
C TYR A 70 18.53 -5.90 -3.82
N ASN A 71 19.08 -4.91 -4.53
CA ASN A 71 20.24 -5.12 -5.40
C ASN A 71 21.47 -5.57 -4.60
N ALA A 72 21.72 -4.96 -3.43
CA ALA A 72 22.83 -5.36 -2.58
C ALA A 72 22.66 -6.80 -2.07
N VAL A 73 21.46 -7.17 -1.62
CA VAL A 73 21.16 -8.55 -1.21
C VAL A 73 21.31 -9.54 -2.37
N ARG A 74 20.82 -9.22 -3.57
CA ARG A 74 21.01 -10.08 -4.76
C ARG A 74 22.49 -10.25 -5.13
N LYS A 75 23.29 -9.21 -4.95
CA LYS A 75 24.72 -9.20 -5.30
C LYS A 75 25.58 -9.95 -4.29
N TYR A 76 25.33 -9.74 -2.99
CA TYR A 76 26.22 -10.23 -1.92
C TYR A 76 25.65 -11.45 -1.18
N GLY A 77 24.34 -11.67 -1.23
CA GLY A 77 23.65 -12.73 -0.50
C GLY A 77 23.13 -12.29 0.87
N TRP A 78 22.07 -12.94 1.34
CA TRP A 78 21.44 -12.64 2.63
C TRP A 78 22.35 -12.86 3.83
N ASN A 79 23.22 -13.86 3.76
CA ASN A 79 24.19 -14.19 4.82
C ASN A 79 25.30 -13.13 5.00
N GLN A 80 25.35 -12.11 4.14
CA GLN A 80 26.21 -10.93 4.33
C GLN A 80 25.49 -9.78 5.05
N PHE A 81 24.26 -10.02 5.53
CA PHE A 81 23.48 -9.03 6.26
C PHE A 81 23.03 -9.58 7.62
N GLU A 82 22.88 -8.66 8.57
CA GLU A 82 22.22 -8.92 9.85
C GLU A 82 20.91 -8.14 9.93
N PHE A 83 19.91 -8.74 10.57
CA PHE A 83 18.65 -8.08 10.89
C PHE A 83 18.65 -7.65 12.35
N GLY A 84 18.18 -6.44 12.64
CA GLY A 84 18.08 -5.92 14.00
C GLY A 84 16.74 -5.22 14.23
N ILE A 85 16.33 -5.13 15.50
CA ILE A 85 15.12 -4.43 15.91
C ILE A 85 15.52 -3.17 16.66
N LEU A 86 15.10 -2.01 16.14
CA LEU A 86 15.41 -0.71 16.71
C LEU A 86 14.39 -0.30 17.78
N ASP A 87 13.11 -0.59 17.53
CA ASP A 87 12.04 -0.14 18.40
C ASP A 87 10.81 -1.04 18.27
N TYR A 88 10.24 -1.44 19.41
CA TYR A 88 8.95 -2.13 19.46
C TYR A 88 7.84 -1.12 19.67
N ILE A 89 6.75 -1.28 18.93
CA ILE A 89 5.61 -0.39 19.02
C ILE A 89 4.41 -1.21 19.50
N ASP A 90 3.74 -0.71 20.54
CA ASP A 90 2.60 -1.41 21.16
C ASP A 90 1.48 -1.64 20.12
N ASN A 91 0.79 -2.78 20.21
CA ASN A 91 -0.20 -3.27 19.26
C ASN A 91 -1.44 -2.37 19.12
N LYS A 92 -1.69 -1.46 20.06
CA LYS A 92 -2.79 -0.48 20.00
C LYS A 92 -2.48 0.72 19.10
N THR A 93 -1.31 0.74 18.48
CA THR A 93 -0.73 1.94 17.88
C THR A 93 -1.18 2.15 16.43
N SER A 94 -1.52 3.40 16.09
CA SER A 94 -1.84 3.84 14.72
C SER A 94 -0.63 3.74 13.77
N PRO A 95 -0.82 3.40 12.48
CA PRO A 95 0.23 3.46 11.45
C PRO A 95 1.01 4.78 11.41
N THR A 96 0.40 5.88 11.85
CA THR A 96 1.04 7.20 11.95
C THR A 96 2.27 7.20 12.86
N ILE A 97 2.23 6.47 13.98
CA ILE A 97 3.34 6.44 14.94
C ILE A 97 4.50 5.59 14.39
N LEU A 98 4.22 4.49 13.69
CA LEU A 98 5.24 3.72 12.97
C LEU A 98 6.01 4.59 11.98
N LEU A 99 5.29 5.38 11.18
CA LEU A 99 5.91 6.31 10.22
C LEU A 99 6.74 7.39 10.92
N ALA A 100 6.24 7.96 12.03
CA ALA A 100 7.00 8.95 12.80
C ALA A 100 8.29 8.36 13.37
N ARG A 101 8.24 7.12 13.90
CA ARG A 101 9.43 6.42 14.42
C ARG A 101 10.40 6.04 13.30
N GLU A 102 9.90 5.58 12.16
CA GLU A 102 10.73 5.36 10.96
C GLU A 102 11.43 6.65 10.54
N GLN A 103 10.70 7.76 10.44
CA GLN A 103 11.29 9.06 10.10
C GLN A 103 12.37 9.50 11.09
N TYR A 104 12.15 9.28 12.38
CA TYR A 104 13.14 9.56 13.42
C TYR A 104 14.45 8.78 13.15
N TYR A 105 14.38 7.47 12.92
CA TYR A 105 15.57 6.67 12.64
C TYR A 105 16.20 6.96 11.28
N LEU A 106 15.42 7.28 10.24
CA LEU A 106 15.95 7.73 8.95
C LEU A 106 16.76 9.02 9.10
N SER A 107 16.28 9.96 9.92
CA SER A 107 16.94 11.24 10.16
C SER A 107 18.19 11.08 11.02
N LEU A 108 18.14 10.20 12.03
CA LEU A 108 19.23 9.92 12.96
C LEU A 108 20.37 9.12 12.31
N LEU A 109 20.04 8.07 11.57
CA LEU A 109 21.02 7.09 11.07
C LEU A 109 21.42 7.32 9.62
N GLN A 110 20.67 8.13 8.87
CA GLN A 110 20.90 8.45 7.45
C GLN A 110 21.25 7.22 6.58
N PRO A 111 20.40 6.17 6.58
CA PRO A 111 20.75 4.87 6.01
C PRO A 111 21.07 4.94 4.52
N TYR A 112 22.18 4.30 4.13
CA TYR A 112 22.68 4.25 2.76
C TYR A 112 21.67 3.60 1.79
N TYR A 113 21.07 2.47 2.18
CA TYR A 113 20.21 1.69 1.28
C TYR A 113 18.77 2.23 1.17
N ASN A 114 18.37 3.18 2.01
CA ASN A 114 17.08 3.88 1.86
C ASN A 114 17.19 4.97 0.81
N VAL A 115 16.60 4.74 -0.37
CA VAL A 115 16.46 5.76 -1.42
C VAL A 115 15.53 6.89 -0.96
N ASN A 116 14.38 6.52 -0.40
CA ASN A 116 13.42 7.48 0.14
C ASN A 116 13.86 7.89 1.55
N LYS A 117 14.17 9.18 1.73
CA LYS A 117 14.56 9.75 3.03
C LYS A 117 13.38 10.17 3.90
N ILE A 118 12.19 10.24 3.30
CA ILE A 118 10.94 10.55 3.99
C ILE A 118 10.15 9.25 4.16
N ALA A 119 9.91 8.87 5.40
CA ALA A 119 9.02 7.76 5.74
C ALA A 119 7.61 8.12 5.28
N SER A 120 7.13 7.45 4.24
CA SER A 120 5.80 7.66 3.72
C SER A 120 5.18 6.33 3.33
N SER A 121 3.97 6.08 3.84
CA SER A 121 3.08 5.11 3.23
C SER A 121 2.23 5.82 2.18
N SER A 122 2.08 5.22 1.00
CA SER A 122 1.05 5.64 0.04
C SER A 122 -0.38 5.45 0.58
N PHE A 123 -0.53 4.68 1.67
CA PHE A 123 -1.79 4.48 2.37
C PHE A 123 -2.18 5.75 3.14
N GLY A 124 -3.28 6.39 2.72
CA GLY A 124 -3.82 7.59 3.37
C GLY A 124 -3.19 8.93 2.96
N LEU A 125 -2.13 8.94 2.15
CA LEU A 125 -1.49 10.17 1.68
C LEU A 125 -2.41 10.93 0.71
N LYS A 126 -2.94 12.08 1.14
CA LYS A 126 -3.65 13.01 0.24
C LYS A 126 -2.63 13.61 -0.73
N ARG A 127 -2.78 13.32 -2.02
CA ARG A 127 -1.97 13.94 -3.08
C ARG A 127 -2.23 15.45 -3.13
N SER A 128 -1.20 16.23 -3.47
CA SER A 128 -1.36 17.68 -3.64
C SER A 128 -2.40 18.00 -4.70
N GLN A 129 -3.04 19.16 -4.59
CA GLN A 129 -4.05 19.60 -5.56
C GLN A 129 -3.46 19.67 -6.98
N GLU A 130 -2.21 20.13 -7.11
CA GLU A 130 -1.50 20.16 -8.38
C GLU A 130 -1.34 18.76 -9.01
N THR A 131 -0.99 17.76 -8.20
CA THR A 131 -0.87 16.37 -8.65
C THR A 131 -2.22 15.82 -9.10
N LEU A 132 -3.28 16.08 -8.32
CA LEU A 132 -4.64 15.68 -8.68
C LEU A 132 -5.09 16.33 -9.99
N THR A 133 -4.76 17.60 -10.21
CA THR A 133 -5.05 18.32 -11.46
C THR A 133 -4.30 17.72 -12.64
N LYS A 134 -3.00 17.45 -12.51
CA LYS A 134 -2.20 16.80 -13.58
C LYS A 134 -2.74 15.42 -13.95
N MET A 135 -3.09 14.61 -12.95
CA MET A 135 -3.69 13.30 -13.17
C MET A 135 -5.05 13.40 -13.87
N SER A 136 -5.88 14.37 -13.45
CA SER A 136 -7.17 14.64 -14.08
C SER A 136 -7.02 15.05 -15.55
N MET A 137 -6.13 16.01 -15.83
CA MET A 137 -5.83 16.46 -17.19
C MET A 137 -5.32 15.33 -18.07
N ALA A 138 -4.43 14.47 -17.56
CA ALA A 138 -3.91 13.32 -18.29
C ALA A 138 -4.96 12.24 -18.61
N GLN A 139 -6.10 12.23 -17.91
CA GLN A 139 -7.22 11.32 -18.15
C GLN A 139 -8.35 11.95 -18.95
N LEU A 140 -8.39 13.29 -19.02
CA LEU A 140 -9.42 14.01 -19.73
C LEU A 140 -9.42 13.64 -21.22
N GLY A 141 -10.58 13.28 -21.75
CA GLY A 141 -10.76 12.93 -23.16
C GLY A 141 -10.37 11.50 -23.54
N LYS A 142 -9.73 10.72 -22.64
CA LYS A 142 -9.46 9.30 -22.90
C LYS A 142 -10.77 8.51 -22.95
N LYS A 143 -11.04 7.89 -24.09
CA LYS A 143 -12.18 6.97 -24.28
C LYS A 143 -11.65 5.55 -24.39
N HIS A 144 -12.36 4.61 -23.78
CA HIS A 144 -12.10 3.19 -24.01
C HIS A 144 -12.29 2.84 -25.49
N SER A 145 -11.39 2.03 -26.04
CA SER A 145 -11.53 1.48 -27.40
C SER A 145 -12.84 0.68 -27.52
N LEU A 146 -13.34 0.51 -28.75
CA LEU A 146 -14.54 -0.30 -29.00
C LEU A 146 -14.37 -1.73 -28.47
N GLU A 147 -13.18 -2.31 -28.66
CA GLU A 147 -12.83 -3.63 -28.13
C GLU A 147 -12.88 -3.67 -26.59
N THR A 148 -12.30 -2.67 -25.92
CA THR A 148 -12.33 -2.58 -24.45
C THR A 148 -13.76 -2.43 -23.94
N ARG A 149 -14.58 -1.62 -24.62
CA ARG A 149 -16.01 -1.47 -24.30
C ARG A 149 -16.77 -2.78 -24.46
N ALA A 150 -16.47 -3.55 -25.51
CA ALA A 150 -17.07 -4.86 -25.74
C ALA A 150 -16.69 -5.86 -24.64
N LYS A 151 -15.40 -5.90 -24.24
CA LYS A 151 -14.92 -6.73 -23.12
C LYS A 151 -15.60 -6.38 -21.80
N ILE A 152 -15.71 -5.09 -21.47
CA ILE A 152 -16.43 -4.61 -20.26
C ILE A 152 -17.91 -5.04 -20.30
N SER A 153 -18.56 -4.88 -21.46
CA SER A 153 -19.97 -5.27 -21.64
C SER A 153 -20.18 -6.78 -21.46
N LYS A 154 -19.30 -7.60 -22.04
CA LYS A 154 -19.33 -9.06 -21.90
C LYS A 154 -19.15 -9.49 -20.44
N ALA A 155 -18.11 -8.99 -19.77
CA ALA A 155 -17.84 -9.31 -18.37
C ALA A 155 -19.02 -8.94 -17.46
N ARG A 156 -19.69 -7.80 -17.73
CA ARG A 156 -20.89 -7.41 -16.98
C ARG A 156 -22.06 -8.37 -17.17
N ARG A 157 -22.29 -8.85 -18.41
CA ARG A 157 -23.33 -9.84 -18.69
C ARG A 157 -23.02 -11.17 -18.00
N GLU A 158 -21.78 -11.62 -18.04
CA GLU A 158 -21.34 -12.84 -17.35
C GLU A 158 -21.53 -12.73 -15.84
N GLN A 159 -21.23 -11.57 -15.25
CA GLN A 159 -21.50 -11.31 -13.83
C GLN A 159 -22.99 -11.41 -13.49
N MET A 160 -23.88 -10.98 -14.39
CA MET A 160 -25.34 -11.09 -14.19
C MET A 160 -25.85 -12.53 -14.30
N LEU A 161 -25.10 -13.42 -14.96
CA LEU A 161 -25.41 -14.86 -15.05
C LEU A 161 -24.91 -15.65 -13.83
N ASN A 162 -24.20 -15.00 -12.90
CA ASN A 162 -23.76 -15.64 -11.68
C ASN A 162 -24.99 -16.07 -10.84
N PRO A 163 -25.08 -17.34 -10.39
CA PRO A 163 -26.20 -17.82 -9.57
C PRO A 163 -26.49 -16.97 -8.32
N LEU A 164 -25.47 -16.32 -7.75
CA LEU A 164 -25.60 -15.46 -6.56
C LEU A 164 -25.93 -13.99 -6.87
N TYR A 165 -26.15 -13.64 -8.15
CA TYR A 165 -26.36 -12.25 -8.57
C TYR A 165 -27.64 -11.65 -7.97
N GLU A 166 -28.76 -12.38 -8.01
CA GLU A 166 -30.04 -11.87 -7.47
C GLU A 166 -30.01 -11.75 -5.94
N GLU A 167 -29.37 -12.67 -5.24
CA GLU A 167 -29.18 -12.59 -3.77
C GLU A 167 -28.34 -11.37 -3.39
N THR A 168 -27.20 -11.17 -4.08
CA THR A 168 -26.34 -9.98 -3.89
C THR A 168 -27.11 -8.69 -4.14
N ARG A 169 -27.95 -8.67 -5.18
CA ARG A 169 -28.77 -7.52 -5.55
C ARG A 169 -29.88 -7.26 -4.53
N ALA A 170 -30.48 -8.30 -3.96
CA ALA A 170 -31.48 -8.20 -2.90
C ALA A 170 -30.87 -7.62 -1.60
N ILE A 171 -29.70 -8.11 -1.19
CA ILE A 171 -28.96 -7.60 -0.01
C ILE A 171 -28.64 -6.11 -0.20
N LEU A 172 -28.12 -5.73 -1.37
CA LEU A 172 -27.83 -4.33 -1.67
C LEU A 172 -29.09 -3.46 -1.65
N ARG A 173 -30.23 -3.96 -2.16
CA ARG A 173 -31.51 -3.25 -2.12
C ARG A 173 -31.99 -3.07 -0.68
N GLN A 174 -31.99 -4.13 0.12
CA GLN A 174 -32.42 -4.11 1.52
C GLN A 174 -31.55 -3.15 2.34
N SER A 175 -30.23 -3.16 2.14
CA SER A 175 -29.30 -2.26 2.84
C SER A 175 -29.50 -0.76 2.53
N ARG A 176 -30.21 -0.44 1.43
CA ARG A 176 -30.52 0.93 0.99
C ARG A 176 -31.94 1.36 1.34
N LEU A 177 -32.81 0.43 1.71
CA LEU A 177 -34.19 0.74 2.10
C LEU A 177 -34.18 1.64 3.35
N GLY A 178 -34.98 2.70 3.33
CA GLY A 178 -35.05 3.67 4.43
C GLY A 178 -33.89 4.67 4.52
N LYS A 179 -32.79 4.49 3.77
CA LYS A 179 -31.70 5.47 3.73
C LYS A 179 -32.07 6.66 2.85
N SER A 180 -32.28 7.81 3.46
CA SER A 180 -32.44 9.08 2.74
C SER A 180 -31.13 9.86 2.71
N LEU A 181 -30.91 10.62 1.63
CA LEU A 181 -29.74 11.49 1.52
C LEU A 181 -29.86 12.65 2.52
N SER A 182 -28.74 13.13 3.07
CA SER A 182 -28.73 14.34 3.90
C SER A 182 -29.21 15.56 3.11
N ALA A 183 -29.73 16.58 3.79
CA ALA A 183 -30.17 17.81 3.15
C ALA A 183 -29.04 18.48 2.34
N GLU A 184 -27.82 18.50 2.89
CA GLU A 184 -26.62 19.01 2.21
C GLU A 184 -26.31 18.20 0.94
N SER A 185 -26.38 16.87 1.00
CA SER A 185 -26.16 16.00 -0.16
C SER A 185 -27.21 16.23 -1.26
N ARG A 186 -28.48 16.38 -0.87
CA ARG A 186 -29.57 16.70 -1.81
C ARG A 186 -29.34 18.04 -2.49
N ARG A 187 -28.89 19.05 -1.74
CA ARG A 187 -28.58 20.38 -2.25
C ARG A 187 -27.46 20.33 -3.30
N LYS A 188 -26.32 19.70 -2.99
CA LYS A 188 -25.21 19.54 -3.94
C LYS A 188 -25.64 18.82 -5.23
N ILE A 189 -26.47 17.79 -5.11
CA ILE A 189 -27.00 17.06 -6.28
C ILE A 189 -27.93 17.95 -7.11
N SER A 190 -28.74 18.80 -6.46
CA SER A 190 -29.64 19.73 -7.14
C SER A 190 -28.86 20.80 -7.91
N GLU A 191 -27.90 21.44 -7.26
CA GLU A 191 -27.00 22.44 -7.85
C GLU A 191 -26.24 21.85 -9.06
N ALA A 192 -25.70 20.63 -8.93
CA ALA A 192 -24.99 19.96 -10.02
C ALA A 192 -25.88 19.53 -11.21
N LYS A 193 -27.20 19.51 -11.04
CA LYS A 193 -28.19 19.17 -12.07
C LYS A 193 -28.83 20.39 -12.72
N LEU A 194 -28.73 21.56 -12.08
CA LEU A 194 -29.24 22.81 -12.62
C LEU A 194 -28.60 23.07 -14.00
N GLY A 195 -29.43 23.40 -15.00
CA GLY A 195 -28.98 23.68 -16.37
C GLY A 195 -28.68 22.45 -17.27
N LYS A 196 -28.73 21.22 -16.75
CA LYS A 196 -28.56 20.02 -17.59
C LYS A 196 -29.87 19.65 -18.29
N LYS A 197 -29.95 19.86 -19.61
CA LYS A 197 -31.08 19.38 -20.43
C LYS A 197 -31.12 17.85 -20.41
N ARG A 198 -32.28 17.28 -20.08
CA ARG A 198 -32.52 15.84 -20.25
C ARG A 198 -32.58 15.54 -21.74
N GLY A 199 -31.89 14.47 -22.17
CA GLY A 199 -32.01 13.99 -23.54
C GLY A 199 -33.44 13.53 -23.86
N PRO A 200 -33.78 13.39 -25.16
CA PRO A 200 -35.12 12.99 -25.57
C PRO A 200 -35.51 11.63 -24.97
N TYR A 201 -36.76 11.54 -24.52
CA TYR A 201 -37.31 10.31 -23.96
C TYR A 201 -37.42 9.24 -25.05
N LYS A 202 -36.70 8.12 -24.88
CA LYS A 202 -36.86 6.94 -25.74
C LYS A 202 -37.93 6.03 -25.13
N LYS A 203 -39.09 5.91 -25.79
CA LYS A 203 -40.11 4.91 -25.42
C LYS A 203 -39.48 3.52 -25.48
N LYS A 204 -39.70 2.69 -24.45
CA LYS A 204 -39.36 1.27 -24.50
C LYS A 204 -40.21 0.63 -25.60
N THR A 205 -39.58 0.09 -26.63
CA THR A 205 -40.22 -0.81 -27.58
C THR A 205 -40.39 -2.17 -26.89
N SER A 206 -41.63 -2.65 -26.83
CA SER A 206 -41.98 -4.00 -26.37
C SER A 206 -41.42 -5.06 -27.30
#